data_AF-A0A6G1H6W9-F1
#
_entry.id   AF-A0A6G1H6W9-F1
#
_cell.length_a   1.000
_cell.length_b   1.000
_cell.length_c   1.000
_cell.angle_alpha   90.00
_cell.angle_beta   90.00
_cell.angle_gamma   90.00
#
_symmetry.space_group_name_H-M   'P 1'
#
loop_
_entity.id
_entity.type
_entity.pdbx_description
1 polymer ?
#
loop_
_entity_poly.entity_id
_entity_poly.type
_entity_poly.pdbx_seq_one_letter_code
_entity_poly.pdbx_strand_id
1 'polypeptide(L)'
;VKGGYRSLTYSHNIDPMKPICRTELEGKMCEAPGCEFQHFNQMALEEGALLMQLGTANPGQNDEEKKLWTDGLREVIRKLRETQTRDPEVVAAEISSFRRAFLKDASKIVLVQ
;
A
#
# COMPACT_ATOMS: atom_id res chain seq x y z
N VAL A 1 2.01 -18.45 -5.93
CA VAL A 1 1.17 -17.50 -5.17
C VAL A 1 0.44 -16.63 -6.19
N LYS A 2 -0.90 -16.52 -6.16
CA LYS A 2 -1.62 -15.57 -7.04
C LYS A 2 -1.33 -14.15 -6.52
N GLY A 3 -0.15 -13.66 -6.87
CA GLY A 3 0.46 -12.41 -6.42
C GLY A 3 -0.11 -11.21 -7.15
N GLY A 4 -1.35 -10.85 -6.82
CA GLY A 4 -1.89 -9.54 -7.18
C GLY A 4 -1.53 -8.48 -6.14
N TYR A 5 -2.01 -7.26 -6.34
CA TYR A 5 -1.87 -6.15 -5.38
C TYR A 5 -2.59 -6.37 -4.04
N ARG A 6 -3.36 -7.46 -3.95
CA ARG A 6 -3.96 -8.00 -2.72
C ARG A 6 -2.98 -8.80 -1.87
N SER A 7 -1.75 -9.01 -2.35
CA SER A 7 -0.73 -9.73 -1.59
C SER A 7 -0.27 -8.93 -0.37
N LEU A 8 0.08 -9.66 0.69
CA LEU A 8 0.61 -9.11 1.95
C LEU A 8 1.88 -8.24 1.75
N THR A 9 2.55 -8.37 0.60
CA THR A 9 3.71 -7.55 0.21
C THR A 9 3.42 -6.05 0.21
N TYR A 10 2.16 -5.63 0.07
CA TYR A 10 1.76 -4.23 0.01
C TYR A 10 0.98 -3.75 1.23
N SER A 11 0.79 -4.61 2.24
CA SER A 11 -0.04 -4.27 3.40
C SER A 11 0.75 -3.49 4.45
N HIS A 12 0.27 -2.30 4.80
CA HIS A 12 0.74 -1.54 5.95
C HIS A 12 0.09 -2.00 7.27
N ASN A 13 -0.82 -2.98 7.23
CA ASN A 13 -1.49 -3.53 8.42
C ASN A 13 -0.63 -4.57 9.17
N ILE A 14 0.55 -4.90 8.64
CA ILE A 14 1.48 -5.84 9.26
C ILE A 14 2.34 -5.07 10.25
N ASP A 15 2.18 -5.34 11.54
CA ASP A 15 3.08 -4.87 12.60
C ASP A 15 4.18 -5.93 12.83
N PRO A 16 5.45 -5.63 12.50
CA PRO A 16 6.55 -6.58 12.62
C PRO A 16 6.90 -6.95 14.07
N MET A 17 6.44 -6.17 15.05
CA MET A 17 6.68 -6.44 16.48
C MET A 17 5.61 -7.33 17.10
N LYS A 18 4.50 -7.56 16.38
CA LYS A 18 3.36 -8.32 16.90
C LYS A 18 3.29 -9.72 16.27
N PRO A 19 3.36 -10.79 17.08
CA PRO A 19 3.37 -12.16 16.55
C PRO A 19 2.03 -12.56 15.91
N ILE A 20 2.10 -13.42 14.91
CA ILE A 20 0.94 -14.00 14.22
C ILE A 20 0.21 -14.99 15.12
N CYS A 21 -1.12 -15.04 15.02
CA CYS A 21 -1.95 -15.99 15.74
C CYS A 21 -1.52 -17.43 15.43
N ARG A 22 -1.19 -18.22 16.47
CA ARG A 22 -0.78 -19.62 16.31
C ARG A 22 -1.85 -20.50 15.67
N THR A 23 -3.12 -20.29 16.01
CA THR A 23 -4.24 -21.04 15.42
C THR A 23 -4.32 -20.84 13.91
N GLU A 24 -4.11 -19.62 13.45
CA GLU A 24 -4.08 -19.32 12.02
C GLU A 24 -2.81 -19.82 11.32
N LEU A 25 -1.66 -19.83 12.01
CA LEU A 25 -0.44 -20.47 11.52
C LEU A 25 -0.62 -21.98 11.30
N GLU A 26 -1.47 -22.62 12.10
CA GLU A 26 -1.88 -24.03 11.90
C GLU A 26 -2.92 -24.21 10.78
N GLY A 27 -3.35 -23.11 10.12
CA GLY A 27 -4.34 -23.13 9.05
C GLY A 27 -5.79 -23.21 9.54
N LYS A 28 -6.06 -22.99 10.83
CA LYS A 28 -7.40 -22.97 11.41
C LYS A 28 -7.89 -21.54 11.60
N MET A 29 -9.20 -21.33 11.51
CA MET A 29 -9.78 -20.03 11.83
C MET A 29 -9.72 -19.77 13.33
N CYS A 30 -9.28 -18.58 13.74
CA CYS A 30 -9.29 -18.21 15.15
C CYS A 30 -10.68 -17.68 15.55
N GLU A 31 -11.31 -18.33 16.52
CA GLU A 31 -12.63 -17.94 17.05
C GLU A 31 -12.55 -17.29 18.44
N ALA A 32 -11.35 -17.17 19.01
CA ALA A 32 -11.16 -16.61 20.34
C ALA A 32 -11.56 -15.12 20.38
N PRO A 33 -12.60 -14.73 21.14
CA PRO A 33 -12.96 -13.33 21.28
C PRO A 33 -11.87 -12.60 22.06
N GLY A 34 -11.27 -11.57 21.45
CA GLY A 34 -10.19 -10.79 22.06
C GLY A 34 -8.78 -11.37 21.86
N CYS A 35 -8.56 -12.17 20.83
CA CYS A 35 -7.21 -12.63 20.47
C CYS A 35 -6.27 -11.42 20.26
N GLU A 36 -5.21 -11.35 21.08
CA GLU A 36 -4.25 -10.25 21.03
C GLU A 36 -3.18 -10.43 19.94
N PHE A 37 -3.21 -11.53 19.19
CA PHE A 37 -2.24 -11.82 18.14
C PHE A 37 -2.65 -11.21 16.80
N GLN A 38 -1.73 -11.18 15.84
CA GLN A 38 -1.98 -10.63 14.51
C GLN A 38 -2.64 -11.69 13.61
N HIS A 39 -3.70 -11.31 12.89
CA HIS A 39 -4.50 -12.24 12.07
C HIS A 39 -4.33 -12.01 10.57
N PHE A 40 -4.22 -13.06 9.76
CA PHE A 40 -4.02 -12.94 8.30
C PHE A 40 -5.15 -12.17 7.61
N ASN A 41 -6.39 -12.33 8.07
CA ASN A 41 -7.53 -11.60 7.50
C ASN A 41 -7.47 -10.09 7.79
N GLN A 42 -6.82 -9.69 8.90
CA GLN A 42 -6.58 -8.29 9.23
C GLN A 42 -5.32 -7.73 8.54
N MET A 43 -4.37 -8.60 8.20
CA MET A 43 -3.20 -8.25 7.39
C MET A 43 -3.56 -8.08 5.92
N ALA A 44 -4.61 -8.73 5.43
CA ALA A 44 -5.09 -8.55 4.07
C ALA A 44 -5.67 -7.13 3.88
N LEU A 45 -5.40 -6.54 2.72
CA LEU A 45 -5.94 -5.23 2.35
C LEU A 45 -7.36 -5.41 1.81
N GLU A 46 -8.34 -4.76 2.44
CA GLU A 46 -9.65 -4.60 1.79
C GLU A 46 -9.47 -3.79 0.50
N GLU A 47 -10.18 -4.17 -0.56
CA GLU A 47 -10.00 -3.65 -1.91
C GLU A 47 -10.18 -2.12 -2.00
N GLY A 48 -11.09 -1.54 -1.19
CA GLY A 48 -11.25 -0.09 -1.07
C GLY A 48 -10.15 0.59 -0.24
N ALA A 49 -9.57 -0.11 0.73
CA ALA A 49 -8.52 0.40 1.60
C ALA A 49 -7.13 0.37 0.92
N LEU A 50 -6.90 -0.53 -0.04
CA LEU A 50 -5.65 -0.61 -0.81
C LEU A 50 -5.33 0.69 -1.54
N LEU A 51 -6.31 1.26 -2.26
CA LEU A 51 -6.14 2.53 -2.97
C LEU A 51 -5.89 3.68 -2.00
N MET A 52 -6.57 3.65 -0.86
CA MET A 52 -6.38 4.65 0.18
C MET A 52 -4.97 4.53 0.76
N GLN A 53 -4.52 3.35 1.22
CA GLN A 53 -3.20 3.15 1.83
C GLN A 53 -2.05 3.40 0.86
N LEU A 54 -2.18 2.99 -0.41
CA LEU A 54 -1.16 3.26 -1.43
C LEU A 54 -1.02 4.75 -1.72
N GLY A 55 -2.11 5.52 -1.63
CA GLY A 55 -2.14 6.96 -1.90
C GLY A 55 -1.83 7.86 -0.70
N THR A 56 -2.31 7.53 0.51
CA THR A 56 -2.25 8.42 1.68
C THR A 56 -1.01 8.23 2.55
N ALA A 57 -0.35 7.07 2.53
CA ALA A 57 0.90 6.90 3.26
C ALA A 57 2.05 7.58 2.50
N ASN A 58 2.15 8.91 2.65
CA ASN A 58 3.16 9.75 2.06
C ASN A 58 4.56 9.37 2.60
N PRO A 59 5.47 8.87 1.75
CA PRO A 59 6.79 8.45 2.18
C PRO A 59 7.81 9.59 2.33
N GLY A 60 7.45 10.84 1.99
CA GLY A 60 8.35 11.99 2.04
C GLY A 60 8.86 12.28 3.46
N GLN A 61 10.18 12.45 3.59
CA GLN A 61 10.87 12.69 4.86
C GLN A 61 10.86 14.17 5.26
N ASN A 62 10.75 15.08 4.30
CA ASN A 62 10.62 16.53 4.50
C ASN A 62 9.37 17.09 3.80
N ASP A 63 9.02 18.34 4.06
CA ASP A 63 7.77 18.93 3.56
C ASP A 63 7.75 19.12 2.04
N GLU A 64 8.92 19.28 1.42
CA GLU A 64 9.08 19.38 -0.03
C GLU A 64 8.83 18.02 -0.70
N GLU A 65 9.44 16.95 -0.19
CA GLU A 65 9.20 15.58 -0.63
C GLU A 65 7.74 15.16 -0.44
N LYS A 66 7.12 15.56 0.68
CA LYS A 66 5.69 15.31 0.90
C LYS A 66 4.83 16.00 -0.15
N LYS A 67 5.17 17.23 -0.53
CA LYS A 67 4.47 17.97 -1.60
C LYS A 67 4.65 17.29 -2.96
N LEU A 68 5.88 16.91 -3.30
CA LEU A 68 6.20 16.21 -4.54
C LEU A 68 5.49 14.86 -4.66
N TRP A 69 5.43 14.09 -3.57
CA TRP A 69 4.63 12.88 -3.50
C TRP A 69 3.16 13.16 -3.84
N THR A 70 2.59 14.18 -3.21
CA THR A 70 1.18 14.55 -3.37
C THR A 70 0.88 14.98 -4.80
N ASP A 71 1.75 15.80 -5.40
CA ASP A 71 1.58 16.28 -6.77
C ASP A 71 1.78 15.15 -7.79
N GLY A 72 2.79 14.30 -7.61
CA GLY A 72 2.99 13.13 -8.48
C GLY A 72 1.85 12.11 -8.39
N LEU A 73 1.28 11.89 -7.20
CA LEU A 73 0.12 11.02 -7.04
C LEU A 73 -1.13 11.59 -7.74
N ARG A 74 -1.34 12.90 -7.68
CA ARG A 74 -2.44 13.57 -8.41
C ARG A 74 -2.32 13.35 -9.92
N GLU A 75 -1.10 13.42 -10.45
CA GLU A 75 -0.81 13.17 -11.87
C GLU A 75 -1.13 11.73 -12.28
N VAL A 76 -0.74 10.74 -11.47
CA VAL A 76 -1.08 9.32 -11.71
C VAL A 76 -2.59 9.12 -11.70
N ILE A 77 -3.30 9.69 -10.71
CA ILE A 77 -4.77 9.62 -10.63
C ILE A 77 -5.43 10.30 -11.84
N ARG A 78 -4.90 11.43 -12.30
CA ARG A 78 -5.41 12.13 -13.49
C ARG A 78 -5.30 11.25 -14.73
N LYS A 79 -4.15 10.64 -14.99
CA LYS A 79 -3.93 9.73 -16.12
C LYS A 79 -4.86 8.51 -16.09
N LEU A 80 -5.07 7.95 -14.90
CA LEU A 80 -6.02 6.84 -14.71
C LEU A 80 -7.46 7.26 -15.03
N ARG A 81 -7.85 8.50 -14.73
CA ARG A 81 -9.17 9.05 -15.10
C ARG A 81 -9.29 9.32 -16.60
N GLU A 82 -8.26 9.89 -17.22
CA GLU A 82 -8.23 10.17 -18.67
C GLU A 82 -8.33 8.89 -19.51
N THR A 83 -7.71 7.82 -19.05
CA THR A 83 -7.78 6.48 -19.68
C THR A 83 -9.10 5.74 -19.39
N GLN A 84 -10.00 6.33 -18.61
CA GLN A 84 -11.24 5.71 -18.10
C GLN A 84 -11.01 4.35 -17.42
N THR A 85 -9.84 4.14 -16.84
CA THR A 85 -9.47 2.87 -16.21
C THR A 85 -10.27 2.71 -14.92
N ARG A 86 -11.14 1.71 -14.88
CA ARG A 86 -11.92 1.32 -13.69
C ARG A 86 -11.49 -0.01 -13.09
N ASP A 87 -10.51 -0.67 -13.71
CA ASP A 87 -9.98 -1.93 -13.21
C ASP A 87 -9.13 -1.68 -11.95
N PRO A 88 -9.54 -2.18 -10.78
CA PRO A 88 -8.85 -1.96 -9.53
C PRO A 88 -7.42 -2.54 -9.53
N GLU A 89 -7.14 -3.61 -10.29
CA GLU A 89 -5.79 -4.16 -10.38
C GLU A 89 -4.85 -3.24 -11.16
N VAL A 90 -5.33 -2.62 -12.24
CA VAL A 90 -4.55 -1.66 -13.03
C VAL A 90 -4.29 -0.39 -12.22
N VAL A 91 -5.29 0.11 -11.50
CA VAL A 91 -5.12 1.28 -10.61
C VAL A 91 -4.09 0.98 -9.53
N ALA A 92 -4.17 -0.17 -8.87
CA ALA A 92 -3.21 -0.58 -7.85
C ALA A 92 -1.79 -0.76 -8.43
N ALA A 93 -1.68 -1.23 -9.67
CA ALA A 93 -0.41 -1.36 -10.39
C ALA A 93 0.29 -0.04 -10.61
N GLU A 94 -0.42 0.94 -11.15
CA GLU A 94 0.12 2.25 -11.47
C GLU A 94 0.57 2.98 -10.19
N ILE A 95 -0.24 2.97 -9.14
CA ILE A 95 0.12 3.61 -7.87
C ILE A 95 1.31 2.90 -7.21
N SER A 96 1.35 1.56 -7.23
CA SER A 96 2.48 0.79 -6.69
C SER A 96 3.77 0.99 -7.48
N SER A 97 3.67 1.16 -8.81
CA SER A 97 4.79 1.48 -9.68
C SER A 97 5.35 2.87 -9.34
N PHE A 98 4.47 3.87 -9.24
CA PHE A 98 4.82 5.22 -8.82
C PHE A 98 5.49 5.24 -7.44
N ARG A 99 4.92 4.54 -6.46
CA ARG A 99 5.50 4.44 -5.11
C ARG A 99 6.91 3.87 -5.11
N ARG A 100 7.14 2.79 -5.85
CA ARG A 100 8.48 2.17 -5.99
C ARG A 100 9.46 3.09 -6.68
N ALA A 101 9.04 3.80 -7.72
CA ALA A 101 9.88 4.78 -8.41
C ALA A 101 10.27 5.92 -7.46
N PHE A 102 9.31 6.48 -6.73
CA PHE A 102 9.55 7.54 -5.75
C PHE A 102 10.54 7.12 -4.65
N LEU A 103 10.33 5.93 -4.04
CA LEU A 103 11.19 5.43 -2.96
C LEU A 103 12.59 5.02 -3.43
N LYS A 104 12.72 4.46 -4.64
CA LYS A 104 14.03 4.07 -5.21
C LYS A 104 14.80 5.25 -5.77
N ASP A 105 14.14 6.38 -5.99
CA ASP A 105 14.72 7.55 -6.62
C ASP A 105 14.73 8.77 -5.69
N ALA A 106 15.15 8.57 -4.43
CA ALA A 106 15.37 9.67 -3.49
C ALA A 106 16.43 10.68 -3.98
N SER A 107 17.22 10.32 -5.00
CA SER A 107 18.29 11.15 -5.59
C SER A 107 17.92 11.95 -6.85
N LYS A 108 16.85 11.60 -7.59
CA LYS A 108 16.36 12.43 -8.73
C LYS A 108 15.23 13.37 -8.35
N ILE A 109 15.15 13.72 -7.08
CA ILE A 109 14.46 14.92 -6.64
C ILE A 109 15.41 16.07 -6.96
N VAL A 110 15.45 16.47 -8.24
CA VAL A 110 16.23 17.64 -8.63
C VAL A 110 15.55 18.85 -8.00
N LEU A 111 16.17 19.36 -6.93
CA LEU A 111 15.99 20.72 -6.45
C LEU A 111 16.31 21.66 -7.62
N VAL A 112 15.29 22.16 -8.30
CA VAL A 112 15.44 23.38 -9.09
C VAL A 112 15.24 24.52 -8.12
N GLN A 113 16.34 25.24 -7.87
CA GLN A 113 16.46 26.42 -7.00
C GLN A 113 15.54 27.56 -7.42
#